data_AF-A0A418M0X9-F1
#
_entry.id   AF-A0A418M0X9-F1
#
_cell.length_a   1.000
_cell.length_b   1.000
_cell.length_c   1.000
_cell.angle_alpha   90.00
_cell.angle_beta   90.00
_cell.angle_gamma   90.00
#
_symmetry.space_group_name_H-M   'P 1'
#
loop_
_entity.id
_entity.type
_entity.pdbx_description
1 polymer ?
#
loop_
_entity_poly.entity_id
_entity_poly.type
_entity_poly.pdbx_seq_one_letter_code
_entity_poly.pdbx_strand_id
1 'polypeptide(L)'
;MKGKAFLLFTGLVSAALLTGCGSKDNEEEKDDTSVSTSGAVAAVQEMAKQAEEMEKNGPVETVDFRTLKELLPADADGLERKEATGEKNGAMGFNISTATGKYGNADDSETVDLSIVDGGGTSMMMGLAAWSMIEVDKETANGYEKTSKMGDYKTYEKYNSTDKDGEIAVLVNNRFIVTAKGRGVDMDKLKAVLDDVNLDKLKDLK
;
A
#
# COMPACT_ATOMS: atom_id res chain seq x y z
N MET A 1 -29.94 45.53 -17.72
CA MET A 1 -30.99 44.61 -18.24
C MET A 1 -30.63 44.16 -19.64
N LYS A 2 -30.06 42.95 -19.79
CA LYS A 2 -30.01 42.21 -21.06
C LYS A 2 -30.09 40.73 -20.68
N GLY A 3 -31.29 40.16 -20.77
CA GLY A 3 -31.50 38.73 -20.67
C GLY A 3 -31.17 38.06 -22.00
N LYS A 4 -30.61 36.86 -21.95
CA LYS A 4 -30.66 35.91 -23.05
C LYS A 4 -30.95 34.53 -22.47
N ALA A 5 -32.09 33.99 -22.91
CA ALA A 5 -32.53 32.62 -22.71
C ALA A 5 -31.55 31.66 -23.41
N PHE A 6 -31.24 30.55 -22.75
CA PHE A 6 -30.59 29.41 -23.40
C PHE A 6 -31.60 28.28 -23.50
N LEU A 7 -31.92 27.93 -24.75
CA LEU A 7 -32.82 26.88 -25.16
C LEU A 7 -32.21 25.50 -24.91
N LEU A 8 -33.03 24.59 -24.38
CA LEU A 8 -32.83 23.15 -24.45
C LEU A 8 -32.75 22.70 -25.92
N PHE A 9 -31.79 21.82 -26.24
CA PHE A 9 -31.88 20.96 -27.41
C PHE A 9 -31.52 19.52 -27.02
N THR A 10 -32.53 18.67 -27.14
CA THR A 10 -32.54 17.22 -26.99
C THR A 10 -31.85 16.54 -28.18
N GLY A 11 -31.02 15.54 -27.88
CA GLY A 11 -30.88 14.24 -28.57
C GLY A 11 -30.56 14.19 -30.07
N LEU A 12 -29.46 13.50 -30.41
CA LEU A 12 -29.43 12.65 -31.60
C LEU A 12 -28.47 11.47 -31.41
N VAL A 13 -29.06 10.27 -31.40
CA VAL A 13 -28.42 8.97 -31.53
C VAL A 13 -27.88 8.84 -32.96
N SER A 14 -26.67 8.32 -33.13
CA SER A 14 -26.22 7.73 -34.40
C SER A 14 -25.29 6.57 -34.12
N ALA A 15 -25.86 5.38 -34.27
CA ALA A 15 -25.16 4.12 -34.39
C ALA A 15 -24.55 4.04 -35.80
N ALA A 16 -23.24 3.78 -35.87
CA ALA A 16 -22.58 3.34 -37.10
C ALA A 16 -22.09 1.91 -36.90
N LEU A 17 -22.86 0.98 -37.46
CA LEU A 17 -22.50 -0.41 -37.68
C LEU A 17 -21.51 -0.47 -38.85
N LEU A 18 -20.32 -1.03 -38.63
CA LEU A 18 -19.46 -1.53 -39.70
C LEU A 18 -19.25 -3.03 -39.48
N THR A 19 -20.02 -3.81 -40.24
CA THR A 19 -19.78 -5.22 -40.52
C THR A 19 -18.58 -5.34 -41.48
N GLY A 20 -17.44 -5.81 -40.96
CA GLY A 20 -16.33 -6.34 -41.74
C GLY A 20 -16.22 -7.84 -41.48
N CYS A 21 -16.31 -8.65 -42.54
CA CYS A 21 -16.37 -10.10 -42.48
C CYS A 21 -15.03 -10.71 -42.93
N GLY A 22 -14.45 -11.58 -42.09
CA GLY A 22 -13.71 -12.77 -42.53
C GLY A 22 -12.18 -12.70 -42.54
N SER A 23 -11.54 -13.14 -41.45
CA SER A 23 -10.58 -14.27 -41.44
C SER A 23 -9.96 -14.51 -40.06
N LYS A 24 -10.23 -15.72 -39.52
CA LYS A 24 -9.55 -16.40 -38.40
C LYS A 24 -9.70 -15.76 -37.01
N ASP A 25 -10.84 -16.04 -36.39
CA ASP A 25 -10.99 -15.96 -34.94
C ASP A 25 -10.27 -17.17 -34.32
N ASN A 26 -9.08 -16.95 -33.80
CA ASN A 26 -8.55 -17.77 -32.71
C ASN A 26 -9.11 -17.15 -31.43
N GLU A 27 -9.94 -17.93 -30.74
CA GLU A 27 -10.30 -17.73 -29.35
C GLU A 27 -9.01 -17.64 -28.52
N GLU A 28 -8.73 -16.46 -27.97
CA GLU A 28 -7.98 -16.31 -26.72
C GLU A 28 -8.72 -15.26 -25.88
N GLU A 29 -9.83 -15.70 -25.30
CA GLU A 29 -10.29 -15.18 -24.02
C GLU A 29 -9.22 -15.54 -22.99
N LYS A 30 -8.26 -14.63 -22.77
CA LYS A 30 -7.42 -14.67 -21.57
C LYS A 30 -8.17 -13.94 -20.46
N ASP A 31 -9.12 -14.68 -19.89
CA ASP A 31 -9.59 -14.48 -18.53
C ASP A 31 -8.44 -14.84 -17.59
N ASP A 32 -7.59 -13.86 -17.29
CA ASP A 32 -6.62 -13.92 -16.20
C ASP A 32 -6.67 -12.58 -15.46
N THR A 33 -7.85 -12.22 -14.97
CA THR A 33 -7.94 -11.33 -13.80
C THR A 33 -9.15 -11.75 -12.99
N SER A 34 -8.98 -12.81 -12.20
CA SER A 34 -9.91 -13.17 -11.13
C SER A 34 -9.82 -12.15 -9.99
N VAL A 35 -10.18 -10.89 -10.25
CA VAL A 35 -10.71 -10.04 -9.19
C VAL A 35 -12.04 -10.67 -8.81
N SER A 36 -12.04 -11.48 -7.76
CA SER A 36 -13.28 -12.01 -7.18
C SER A 36 -14.24 -10.85 -6.98
N THR A 37 -15.45 -10.94 -7.53
CA THR A 37 -16.48 -9.88 -7.44
C THR A 37 -16.73 -9.45 -6.00
N SER A 38 -16.53 -10.35 -5.04
CA SER A 38 -16.57 -10.10 -3.59
C SER A 38 -15.45 -9.17 -3.09
N GLY A 39 -14.22 -9.33 -3.58
CA GLY A 39 -13.09 -8.47 -3.25
C GLY A 39 -13.29 -7.05 -3.77
N ALA A 40 -13.80 -6.92 -5.00
CA ALA A 40 -14.15 -5.62 -5.57
C ALA A 40 -15.25 -4.91 -4.76
N VAL A 41 -16.29 -5.62 -4.31
CA VAL A 41 -17.36 -5.04 -3.48
C VAL A 41 -16.83 -4.59 -2.12
N ALA A 42 -15.99 -5.39 -1.46
CA ALA A 42 -15.39 -5.03 -0.17
C ALA A 42 -14.49 -3.79 -0.29
N ALA A 43 -13.68 -3.70 -1.35
CA ALA A 43 -12.85 -2.54 -1.65
C ALA A 43 -13.68 -1.26 -1.82
N VAL A 44 -14.79 -1.34 -2.57
CA VAL A 44 -15.71 -0.21 -2.78
C VAL A 44 -16.36 0.25 -1.47
N GLN A 45 -16.77 -0.70 -0.61
CA GLN A 45 -17.36 -0.36 0.69
C GLN A 45 -16.35 0.31 1.64
N GLU A 46 -15.11 -0.16 1.65
CA GLU A 46 -14.06 0.42 2.49
C GLU A 46 -13.70 1.84 2.01
N MET A 47 -13.61 2.05 0.70
CA MET A 47 -13.44 3.40 0.12
C MET A 47 -14.59 4.34 0.50
N ALA A 48 -15.84 3.86 0.49
CA ALA A 48 -16.99 4.68 0.87
C ALA A 48 -16.93 5.11 2.33
N LYS A 49 -16.61 4.19 3.26
CA LYS A 49 -16.46 4.51 4.69
C LYS A 49 -15.38 5.56 4.93
N GLN A 50 -14.22 5.40 4.29
CA GLN A 50 -13.15 6.37 4.45
C GLN A 50 -13.48 7.73 3.86
N ALA A 51 -14.19 7.78 2.72
CA ALA A 51 -14.67 9.03 2.16
C ALA A 51 -15.62 9.76 3.13
N GLU A 52 -16.55 9.03 3.76
CA GLU A 52 -17.43 9.57 4.80
C GLU A 52 -16.65 10.07 6.03
N GLU A 53 -15.64 9.32 6.48
CA GLU A 53 -14.79 9.74 7.61
C GLU A 53 -13.96 10.98 7.30
N MET A 54 -13.40 11.09 6.09
CA MET A 54 -12.68 12.28 5.63
C MET A 54 -13.60 13.48 5.47
N GLU A 55 -14.81 13.30 4.94
CA GLU A 55 -15.81 14.38 4.84
C GLU A 55 -16.20 14.88 6.24
N LYS A 56 -16.35 13.97 7.20
CA LYS A 56 -16.77 14.30 8.57
C LYS A 56 -15.67 14.95 9.40
N ASN A 57 -14.44 14.46 9.31
CA ASN A 57 -13.35 14.82 10.22
C ASN A 57 -12.30 15.76 9.59
N GLY A 58 -12.35 15.95 8.26
CA GLY A 58 -11.31 16.66 7.53
C GLY A 58 -10.01 15.86 7.42
N PRO A 59 -8.96 16.45 6.82
CA PRO A 59 -7.64 15.82 6.72
C PRO A 59 -7.10 15.50 8.11
N VAL A 60 -6.66 14.26 8.33
CA VAL A 60 -6.06 13.87 9.60
C VAL A 60 -4.62 14.37 9.63
N GLU A 61 -4.24 15.07 10.69
CA GLU A 61 -2.87 15.53 10.85
C GLU A 61 -1.94 14.33 11.07
N THR A 62 -0.80 14.30 10.36
CA THR A 62 0.20 13.25 10.55
C THR A 62 0.84 13.34 11.94
N VAL A 63 1.06 12.18 12.56
CA VAL A 63 1.92 11.99 13.73
C VAL A 63 3.29 12.63 13.48
N ASP A 64 3.90 13.23 14.50
CA ASP A 64 5.28 13.75 14.39
C ASP A 64 6.27 12.60 14.14
N PHE A 65 7.19 12.79 13.18
CA PHE A 65 8.15 11.75 12.81
C PHE A 65 9.02 11.31 13.99
N ARG A 66 9.21 12.15 15.01
CA ARG A 66 9.96 11.78 16.23
C ARG A 66 9.24 10.66 16.99
N THR A 67 7.92 10.74 17.09
CA THR A 67 7.09 9.68 17.69
C THR A 67 7.16 8.39 16.87
N LEU A 68 7.16 8.48 15.54
CA LEU A 68 7.33 7.30 14.68
C LEU A 68 8.73 6.69 14.82
N LYS A 69 9.76 7.55 14.90
CA LYS A 69 11.16 7.13 15.08
C LYS A 69 11.40 6.42 16.41
N GLU A 70 10.65 6.75 17.46
CA GLU A 70 10.68 6.00 18.73
C GLU A 70 10.17 4.56 18.61
N LEU A 71 9.39 4.24 17.57
CA LEU A 71 8.91 2.88 17.29
C LEU A 71 9.90 2.04 16.48
N LEU A 72 10.96 2.65 15.96
CA LEU A 72 12.05 1.90 15.33
C LEU A 72 12.83 1.21 16.46
N PRO A 73 12.95 -0.14 16.45
CA PRO A 73 13.66 -0.84 17.50
C PRO A 73 15.18 -0.60 17.43
N ALA A 74 15.90 -0.91 18.50
CA ALA A 74 17.36 -0.80 18.53
C ALA A 74 18.05 -1.99 17.86
N ASP A 75 17.38 -3.13 17.88
CA ASP A 75 17.74 -4.40 17.25
C ASP A 75 16.49 -4.93 16.57
N ALA A 76 16.62 -5.53 15.39
CA ALA A 76 15.49 -6.12 14.67
C ALA A 76 15.89 -7.51 14.18
N ASP A 77 15.37 -8.56 14.85
CA ASP A 77 15.76 -9.96 14.65
C ASP A 77 17.30 -10.18 14.65
N GLY A 78 18.00 -9.62 15.63
CA GLY A 78 19.46 -9.75 15.77
C GLY A 78 20.28 -8.86 14.82
N LEU A 79 19.63 -8.01 14.03
CA LEU A 79 20.29 -6.98 13.23
C LEU A 79 20.35 -5.67 14.03
N GLU A 80 21.56 -5.20 14.31
CA GLU A 80 21.76 -3.93 15.01
C GLU A 80 21.34 -2.75 14.12
N ARG A 81 20.62 -1.79 14.71
CA ARG A 81 20.29 -0.54 14.02
C ARG A 81 21.53 0.32 13.79
N LYS A 82 21.88 0.55 12.53
CA LYS A 82 22.98 1.40 12.08
C LYS A 82 22.57 2.86 11.95
N GLU A 83 21.33 3.12 11.54
CA GLU A 83 20.82 4.46 11.30
C GLU A 83 19.34 4.57 11.72
N ALA A 84 18.95 5.74 12.20
CA ALA A 84 17.54 6.09 12.44
C ALA A 84 17.29 7.54 12.02
N THR A 85 16.51 7.73 10.97
CA THR A 85 16.13 9.05 10.46
C THR A 85 14.62 9.23 10.54
N GLY A 86 14.18 10.48 10.39
CA GLY A 86 12.78 10.77 10.20
C GLY A 86 12.60 12.18 9.68
N GLU A 87 11.50 12.39 9.00
CA GLU A 87 11.19 13.63 8.32
C GLU A 87 9.68 13.83 8.21
N LYS A 88 9.29 15.09 8.04
CA LYS A 88 7.92 15.47 7.69
C LYS A 88 8.01 16.32 6.43
N ASN A 89 7.40 15.83 5.36
CA ASN A 89 7.34 16.51 4.06
C ASN A 89 5.88 16.78 3.71
N GLY A 90 5.60 17.92 3.09
CA GLY A 90 4.22 18.29 2.77
C GLY A 90 4.12 19.32 1.66
N ALA A 91 3.04 19.22 0.89
CA ALA A 91 2.70 20.13 -0.18
C ALA A 91 1.17 20.16 -0.38
N MET A 92 0.64 21.31 -0.83
CA MET A 92 -0.78 21.46 -1.20
C MET A 92 -1.78 21.03 -0.10
N GLY A 93 -1.41 21.23 1.17
CA GLY A 93 -2.25 20.87 2.32
C GLY A 93 -2.15 19.42 2.77
N PHE A 94 -1.29 18.61 2.14
CA PHE A 94 -0.99 17.24 2.56
C PHE A 94 0.36 17.17 3.25
N ASN A 95 0.45 16.33 4.27
CA ASN A 95 1.70 16.00 4.95
C ASN A 95 1.91 14.49 4.92
N ILE A 96 3.18 14.09 4.88
CA ILE A 96 3.66 12.73 5.08
C ILE A 96 4.73 12.81 6.16
N SER A 97 4.58 11.99 7.18
CA SER A 97 5.57 11.80 8.23
C SER A 97 6.17 10.41 8.07
N THR A 98 7.50 10.34 8.05
CA THR A 98 8.23 9.09 7.83
C THR A 98 9.30 8.93 8.89
N ALA A 99 9.47 7.70 9.39
CA ALA A 99 10.65 7.29 10.13
C ALA A 99 11.29 6.07 9.47
N THR A 100 12.61 6.10 9.31
CA THR A 100 13.37 5.02 8.67
C THR A 100 14.46 4.53 9.59
N GLY A 101 14.57 3.21 9.75
CA GLY A 101 15.69 2.55 10.42
C GLY A 101 16.44 1.66 9.43
N LYS A 102 17.77 1.72 9.45
CA LYS A 102 18.63 0.79 8.70
C LYS A 102 19.29 -0.17 9.67
N TYR A 103 19.22 -1.46 9.37
CA TYR A 103 19.70 -2.54 10.22
C TYR A 103 20.63 -3.43 9.42
N GLY A 104 21.66 -3.95 10.08
CA GLY A 104 22.61 -4.85 9.43
C GLY A 104 23.44 -5.64 10.42
N ASN A 105 23.88 -6.82 9.99
CA ASN A 105 24.87 -7.59 10.74
C ASN A 105 26.27 -6.96 10.61
N ALA A 106 27.29 -7.60 11.17
CA ALA A 106 28.63 -6.99 11.26
C ALA A 106 29.33 -6.80 9.91
N ASP A 107 29.00 -7.61 8.90
CA ASP A 107 29.62 -7.60 7.57
C ASP A 107 28.67 -7.14 6.45
N ASP A 108 27.49 -6.63 6.81
CA ASP A 108 26.41 -6.20 5.91
C ASP A 108 25.95 -7.27 4.89
N SER A 109 26.16 -8.55 5.20
CA SER A 109 25.64 -9.65 4.38
C SER A 109 24.13 -9.84 4.54
N GLU A 110 23.58 -9.40 5.67
CA GLU A 110 22.14 -9.30 5.93
C GLU A 110 21.81 -7.86 6.31
N THR A 111 20.93 -7.22 5.55
CA THR A 111 20.51 -5.85 5.81
C THR A 111 19.00 -5.70 5.69
N VAL A 112 18.41 -4.86 6.54
CA VAL A 112 16.98 -4.51 6.47
C VAL A 112 16.80 -3.00 6.58
N ASP A 113 16.03 -2.44 5.65
CA ASP A 113 15.49 -1.07 5.73
C ASP A 113 14.03 -1.15 6.21
N LEU A 114 13.78 -0.64 7.42
CA LEU A 114 12.46 -0.52 8.02
C LEU A 114 11.95 0.91 7.84
N SER A 115 10.72 1.07 7.37
CA SER A 115 10.05 2.38 7.22
C SER A 115 8.68 2.35 7.89
N ILE A 116 8.35 3.42 8.61
CA ILE A 116 7.01 3.70 9.13
C ILE A 116 6.53 5.00 8.47
N VAL A 117 5.45 4.93 7.70
CA VAL A 117 4.89 6.08 6.98
C VAL A 117 3.48 6.39 7.51
N ASP A 118 3.26 7.63 7.94
CA ASP A 118 1.95 8.21 8.23
C ASP A 118 1.62 9.29 7.19
N GLY A 119 0.62 9.02 6.37
CA GLY A 119 0.11 9.96 5.38
C GLY A 119 -1.19 10.62 5.80
N GLY A 120 -1.56 10.58 7.10
CA GLY A 120 -2.74 11.28 7.62
C GLY A 120 -4.06 10.81 7.00
N GLY A 121 -4.14 9.54 6.60
CA GLY A 121 -5.32 8.98 5.92
C GLY A 121 -5.63 9.60 4.55
N THR A 122 -4.65 10.26 3.91
CA THR A 122 -4.85 10.91 2.62
C THR A 122 -5.13 9.92 1.49
N SER A 123 -5.76 10.39 0.40
CA SER A 123 -5.99 9.60 -0.81
C SER A 123 -4.69 9.06 -1.42
N MET A 124 -3.58 9.78 -1.24
CA MET A 124 -2.25 9.30 -1.64
C MET A 124 -1.86 8.02 -0.87
N MET A 125 -2.11 7.98 0.44
CA MET A 125 -1.85 6.79 1.26
C MET A 125 -2.71 5.61 0.79
N MET A 126 -3.97 5.85 0.43
CA MET A 126 -4.84 4.82 -0.11
C MET A 126 -4.36 4.26 -1.44
N GLY A 127 -3.75 5.10 -2.29
CA GLY A 127 -3.06 4.65 -3.50
C GLY A 127 -1.89 3.72 -3.19
N LEU A 128 -1.06 4.07 -2.19
CA LEU A 128 0.08 3.24 -1.76
C LEU A 128 -0.35 1.93 -1.09
N ALA A 129 -1.49 1.93 -0.40
CA ALA A 129 -2.08 0.77 0.26
C ALA A 129 -3.08 0.00 -0.61
N ALA A 130 -3.18 0.28 -1.92
CA ALA A 130 -4.21 -0.30 -2.78
C ALA A 130 -4.16 -1.84 -2.82
N TRP A 131 -2.98 -2.43 -2.64
CA TRP A 131 -2.78 -3.87 -2.49
C TRP A 131 -3.59 -4.47 -1.33
N SER A 132 -3.90 -3.70 -0.28
CA SER A 132 -4.64 -4.19 0.89
C SER A 132 -6.13 -4.49 0.60
N MET A 133 -6.65 -3.95 -0.50
CA MET A 133 -8.04 -4.06 -0.92
C MET A 133 -8.28 -5.19 -1.93
N ILE A 134 -7.21 -5.80 -2.44
CA ILE A 134 -7.29 -6.87 -3.44
C ILE A 134 -6.62 -8.14 -2.90
N GLU A 135 -6.94 -9.26 -3.53
CA GLU A 135 -6.24 -10.51 -3.31
C GLU A 135 -5.15 -10.63 -4.37
N VAL A 136 -3.91 -10.72 -3.95
CA VAL A 136 -2.76 -11.02 -4.80
C VAL A 136 -2.25 -12.40 -4.40
N ASP A 137 -2.13 -13.29 -5.37
CA ASP A 137 -1.41 -14.55 -5.23
C ASP A 137 -0.73 -14.85 -6.56
N LYS A 138 0.59 -14.63 -6.59
CA LYS A 138 1.39 -14.74 -7.80
C LYS A 138 2.70 -15.43 -7.47
N GLU A 139 3.01 -16.46 -8.26
CA GLU A 139 4.26 -17.20 -8.17
C GLU A 139 5.01 -17.14 -9.50
N THR A 140 6.33 -17.15 -9.43
CA THR A 140 7.25 -17.23 -10.56
C THR A 140 8.31 -18.29 -10.28
N ALA A 141 9.13 -18.64 -11.27
CA ALA A 141 10.21 -19.60 -11.06
C ALA A 141 11.19 -19.24 -9.93
N ASN A 142 11.32 -17.93 -9.60
CA ASN A 142 12.34 -17.42 -8.69
C ASN A 142 11.75 -16.53 -7.58
N GLY A 143 10.46 -16.63 -7.28
CA GLY A 143 9.86 -15.72 -6.29
C GLY A 143 8.35 -15.63 -6.36
N TYR A 144 7.79 -14.77 -5.51
CA TYR A 144 6.35 -14.59 -5.38
C TYR A 144 5.97 -13.16 -5.02
N GLU A 145 4.70 -12.83 -5.23
CA GLU A 145 4.01 -11.67 -4.67
C GLU A 145 2.67 -12.14 -4.11
N LYS A 146 2.35 -11.80 -2.87
CA LYS A 146 1.05 -12.16 -2.29
C LYS A 146 0.55 -11.17 -1.27
N THR A 147 -0.76 -11.09 -1.14
CA THR A 147 -1.40 -10.47 0.03
C THR A 147 -1.72 -11.54 1.06
N SER A 148 -1.48 -11.25 2.33
CA SER A 148 -1.75 -12.18 3.44
C SER A 148 -2.23 -11.41 4.67
N LYS A 149 -2.07 -12.02 5.84
CA LYS A 149 -2.24 -11.38 7.14
C LYS A 149 -1.08 -11.69 8.07
N MET A 150 -0.79 -10.73 8.94
CA MET A 150 0.05 -10.88 10.12
C MET A 150 -0.80 -10.43 11.32
N GLY A 151 -1.22 -11.39 12.15
CA GLY A 151 -2.30 -11.14 13.12
C GLY A 151 -3.58 -10.65 12.41
N ASP A 152 -4.09 -9.51 12.85
CA ASP A 152 -5.26 -8.85 12.26
C ASP A 152 -4.92 -7.91 11.09
N TYR A 153 -3.63 -7.66 10.84
CA TYR A 153 -3.20 -6.68 9.86
C TYR A 153 -3.06 -7.31 8.47
N LYS A 154 -3.50 -6.58 7.45
CA LYS A 154 -3.28 -6.94 6.04
C LYS A 154 -1.83 -6.74 5.68
N THR A 155 -1.25 -7.72 4.99
CA THR A 155 0.13 -7.64 4.51
C THR A 155 0.22 -7.81 2.99
N TYR A 156 1.26 -7.23 2.41
CA TYR A 156 1.73 -7.54 1.07
C TYR A 156 3.18 -8.00 1.17
N GLU A 157 3.47 -9.16 0.60
CA GLU A 157 4.78 -9.79 0.58
C GLU A 157 5.26 -9.90 -0.87
N LYS A 158 6.53 -9.60 -1.10
CA LYS A 158 7.23 -9.85 -2.35
C LYS A 158 8.59 -10.46 -2.03
N TYR A 159 8.96 -11.53 -2.72
CA TYR A 159 10.24 -12.19 -2.50
C TYR A 159 10.88 -12.67 -3.80
N ASN A 160 12.19 -12.52 -3.91
CA ASN A 160 13.01 -13.06 -5.00
C ASN A 160 14.10 -13.95 -4.39
N SER A 161 14.04 -15.25 -4.70
CA SER A 161 14.96 -16.25 -4.17
C SER A 161 16.34 -16.25 -4.84
N THR A 162 16.46 -15.70 -6.06
CA THR A 162 17.74 -15.58 -6.77
C THR A 162 18.64 -14.56 -6.10
N ASP A 163 18.09 -13.38 -5.82
CA ASP A 163 18.83 -12.26 -5.24
C ASP A 163 18.79 -12.28 -3.70
N LYS A 164 17.93 -13.11 -3.11
CA LYS A 164 17.60 -13.13 -1.67
C LYS A 164 17.15 -11.77 -1.17
N ASP A 165 16.31 -11.13 -1.97
CA ASP A 165 15.73 -9.84 -1.69
C ASP A 165 14.24 -10.00 -1.41
N GLY A 166 13.78 -9.36 -0.34
CA GLY A 166 12.39 -9.45 0.12
C GLY A 166 11.83 -8.12 0.55
N GLU A 167 10.52 -8.00 0.47
CA GLU A 167 9.75 -6.86 0.96
C GLU A 167 8.47 -7.38 1.60
N ILE A 168 8.18 -6.89 2.80
CA ILE A 168 6.88 -7.05 3.44
C ILE A 168 6.37 -5.69 3.90
N ALA A 169 5.13 -5.39 3.56
CA ALA A 169 4.40 -4.23 4.03
C ALA A 169 3.19 -4.66 4.86
N VAL A 170 2.90 -3.93 5.93
CA VAL A 170 1.72 -4.12 6.78
C VAL A 170 0.95 -2.80 6.88
N LEU A 171 -0.38 -2.88 6.73
CA LEU A 171 -1.28 -1.73 6.89
C LEU A 171 -1.88 -1.75 8.29
N VAL A 172 -1.61 -0.70 9.07
CA VAL A 172 -2.07 -0.55 10.45
C VAL A 172 -3.08 0.59 10.54
N ASN A 173 -4.25 0.28 11.10
CA ASN A 173 -5.36 1.23 11.31
C ASN A 173 -5.75 2.03 10.04
N ASN A 174 -5.64 1.39 8.87
CA ASN A 174 -5.89 1.98 7.55
C ASN A 174 -5.16 3.32 7.29
N ARG A 175 -4.03 3.56 7.99
CA ARG A 175 -3.37 4.86 8.02
C ARG A 175 -1.87 4.77 7.93
N PHE A 176 -1.28 3.83 8.66
CA PHE A 176 0.16 3.65 8.72
C PHE A 176 0.57 2.47 7.86
N ILE A 177 1.59 2.67 7.03
CA ILE A 177 2.26 1.57 6.34
C ILE A 177 3.60 1.36 7.03
N VAL A 178 3.83 0.15 7.54
CA VAL A 178 5.14 -0.28 8.00
C VAL A 178 5.70 -1.24 6.96
N THR A 179 6.93 -0.99 6.50
CA THR A 179 7.57 -1.78 5.45
C THR A 179 8.96 -2.21 5.90
N ALA A 180 9.26 -3.48 5.79
CA ALA A 180 10.62 -4.02 5.90
C ALA A 180 11.07 -4.51 4.52
N LYS A 181 12.18 -3.94 4.02
CA LYS A 181 12.86 -4.40 2.81
C LYS A 181 14.20 -4.98 3.19
N GLY A 182 14.48 -6.20 2.78
CA GLY A 182 15.72 -6.88 3.16
C GLY A 182 16.50 -7.42 1.98
N ARG A 183 17.81 -7.50 2.19
CA ARG A 183 18.77 -8.19 1.32
C ARG A 183 19.50 -9.24 2.14
N GLY A 184 19.69 -10.41 1.56
CA GLY A 184 20.38 -11.53 2.19
C GLY A 184 19.57 -12.23 3.29
N VAL A 185 18.30 -11.85 3.46
CA VAL A 185 17.39 -12.38 4.49
C VAL A 185 16.20 -13.10 3.84
N ASP A 186 15.57 -14.01 4.57
CA ASP A 186 14.32 -14.65 4.16
C ASP A 186 13.09 -13.86 4.62
N MET A 187 11.90 -14.28 4.15
CA MET A 187 10.65 -13.63 4.52
C MET A 187 10.30 -13.79 6.01
N ASP A 188 10.73 -14.88 6.65
CA ASP A 188 10.42 -15.11 8.06
C ASP A 188 11.19 -14.13 8.95
N LYS A 189 12.45 -13.85 8.63
CA LYS A 189 13.23 -12.77 9.24
C LYS A 189 12.59 -11.40 9.04
N LEU A 190 12.11 -11.10 7.83
CA LEU A 190 11.40 -9.84 7.57
C LEU A 190 10.11 -9.70 8.38
N LYS A 191 9.39 -10.80 8.62
CA LYS A 191 8.21 -10.83 9.48
C LYS A 191 8.57 -10.60 10.93
N ALA A 192 9.62 -11.25 11.43
CA ALA A 192 10.14 -11.04 12.78
C ALA A 192 10.55 -9.57 13.01
N VAL A 193 11.21 -8.94 12.03
CA VAL A 193 11.54 -7.50 12.08
C VAL A 193 10.29 -6.63 12.22
N LEU A 194 9.18 -6.96 11.54
CA LEU A 194 7.93 -6.23 11.72
C LEU A 194 7.29 -6.48 13.09
N ASP A 195 7.40 -7.69 13.64
CA ASP A 195 6.91 -8.03 14.98
C ASP A 195 7.66 -7.30 16.10
N ASP A 196 8.94 -6.94 15.87
CA ASP A 196 9.72 -6.09 16.79
C ASP A 196 9.24 -4.62 16.82
N VAL A 197 8.45 -4.20 15.83
CA VAL A 197 7.77 -2.90 15.85
C VAL A 197 6.49 -3.02 16.67
N ASN A 198 6.28 -2.10 17.61
CA ASN A 198 5.05 -2.09 18.40
C ASN A 198 3.86 -1.57 17.55
N LEU A 199 3.26 -2.47 16.76
CA LEU A 199 2.14 -2.18 15.86
C LEU A 199 0.86 -1.79 16.61
N ASP A 200 0.67 -2.29 17.84
CA ASP A 200 -0.44 -1.91 18.71
C ASP A 200 -0.33 -0.45 19.15
N LYS A 201 0.87 0.00 19.57
CA LYS A 201 1.13 1.40 19.89
C LYS A 201 0.89 2.28 18.66
N LEU A 202 1.30 1.83 17.47
CA LEU A 202 1.07 2.54 16.22
C LEU A 202 -0.43 2.68 15.89
N LYS A 203 -1.22 1.62 16.09
CA LYS A 203 -2.67 1.60 15.91
C LYS A 203 -3.39 2.66 16.77
N ASP A 204 -2.88 2.92 17.97
CA ASP A 204 -3.47 3.88 18.91
C ASP A 204 -3.05 5.34 18.68
N LEU A 205 -2.12 5.62 17.77
CA LEU A 205 -1.71 6.98 17.43
C LEU A 205 -2.76 7.71 16.59
N LYS A 206 -2.92 9.01 16.87
CA LYS A 206 -3.86 9.92 16.21
C LYS A 206 -3.14 10.98 15.40
#